data_AF-A0A9N7MXC1-F1
#
_entry.id   AF-A0A9N7MXC1-F1
#
_cell.length_a   1.000
_cell.length_b   1.000
_cell.length_c   1.000
_cell.angle_alpha   90.00
_cell.angle_beta   90.00
_cell.angle_gamma   90.00
#
_symmetry.space_group_name_H-M   'P 1'
#
loop_
_entity.id
_entity.type
_entity.pdbx_description
1 polymer ?
#
loop_
_entity_poly.entity_id
_entity_poly.type
_entity_poly.pdbx_seq_one_letter_code
_entity_poly.pdbx_strand_id
1 'polypeptide(L)'
;ESFSIPCQLEGATNYIKKLQFNLEQLKQKKECILRKDSANLSVPRGIDLPSIDVRVTGSALEVVLISGENYQFKLSEIIRMLHEEGAEVVSASFSVLDDAFFHTVHCK
;
A
#
# COMPACT_ATOMS: atom_id res chain seq x y z
N GLU A 1 54.37 9.53 -19.95
CA GLU A 1 54.33 8.30 -20.76
C GLU A 1 53.24 8.43 -21.80
N SER A 2 53.59 8.36 -23.08
CA SER A 2 52.66 8.49 -24.20
C SER A 2 51.95 7.14 -24.43
N PHE A 3 50.76 6.97 -23.87
CA PHE A 3 49.93 5.81 -24.17
C PHE A 3 49.54 5.84 -25.65
N SER A 4 49.84 4.75 -26.35
CA SER A 4 49.48 4.51 -27.75
C SER A 4 47.98 4.76 -27.98
N ILE A 5 47.64 5.61 -28.97
CA ILE A 5 46.25 6.03 -29.30
C ILE A 5 45.29 4.81 -29.41
N PRO A 6 45.67 3.68 -30.04
CA PRO A 6 44.88 2.46 -30.03
C PRO A 6 44.54 1.91 -28.63
N CYS A 7 45.47 1.95 -27.68
CA CYS A 7 45.24 1.44 -26.32
C CYS A 7 44.29 2.35 -25.52
N GLN A 8 44.34 3.66 -25.75
CA GLN A 8 43.37 4.60 -25.18
C GLN A 8 41.98 4.40 -25.78
N LEU A 9 41.91 4.15 -27.08
CA LEU A 9 40.66 3.89 -27.78
C LEU A 9 40.02 2.57 -27.33
N GLU A 10 40.83 1.53 -27.11
CA GLU A 10 40.37 0.25 -26.56
C GLU A 10 39.88 0.38 -25.11
N GLY A 11 40.60 1.13 -24.27
CA GLY A 11 40.17 1.45 -22.91
C GLY A 11 38.83 2.20 -22.87
N ALA A 12 38.66 3.21 -23.72
CA ALA A 12 37.41 3.95 -23.85
C ALA A 12 36.26 3.05 -24.34
N THR A 13 36.54 2.19 -25.31
CA THR A 13 35.57 1.23 -25.85
C THR A 13 35.10 0.23 -24.78
N ASN A 14 36.02 -0.31 -23.98
CA ASN A 14 35.68 -1.21 -22.88
C ASN A 14 34.89 -0.50 -21.78
N TYR A 15 35.20 0.76 -21.51
CA TYR A 15 34.45 1.56 -20.54
C TYR A 15 33.01 1.84 -21.01
N ILE A 16 32.82 2.19 -22.29
CA ILE A 16 31.48 2.38 -22.89
C ILE A 16 30.66 1.08 -22.81
N LYS A 17 31.26 -0.08 -23.16
CA LYS A 17 30.61 -1.39 -23.04
C LYS A 17 30.18 -1.68 -21.60
N LYS A 18 31.05 -1.38 -20.62
CA LYS A 18 30.74 -1.55 -19.19
C LYS A 18 29.57 -0.66 -18.76
N LEU A 19 29.53 0.60 -19.21
CA LEU A 19 28.42 1.51 -18.93
C LEU A 19 27.11 1.03 -19.54
N GLN A 20 27.13 0.57 -20.79
CA GLN A 20 25.95 -0.01 -21.45
C GLN A 20 25.42 -1.23 -20.69
N PHE A 21 26.29 -2.14 -20.28
CA PHE A 21 25.92 -3.30 -19.46
C PHE A 21 25.30 -2.89 -18.11
N ASN A 22 25.92 -1.92 -17.43
CA ASN A 22 25.40 -1.41 -16.16
C ASN A 22 24.03 -0.73 -16.33
N LEU A 23 23.82 0.00 -17.42
CA LEU A 23 22.52 0.60 -17.73
C LEU A 23 21.45 -0.46 -17.96
N GLU A 24 21.77 -1.54 -18.67
CA GLU A 24 20.83 -2.65 -18.88
C GLU A 24 20.50 -3.36 -17.57
N GLN A 25 21.49 -3.62 -16.73
CA GLN A 25 21.29 -4.19 -15.39
C GLN A 25 20.42 -3.28 -14.50
N LEU A 26 20.61 -1.95 -14.57
CA LEU A 26 19.80 -0.99 -13.83
C LEU A 26 18.37 -0.90 -14.37
N LYS A 27 18.18 -0.96 -15.70
CA LYS A 27 16.84 -1.05 -16.31
C LYS A 27 16.15 -2.34 -15.90
N GLN A 28 16.81 -3.49 -16.02
CA GLN A 28 16.25 -4.77 -15.59
C GLN A 28 15.92 -4.79 -14.10
N LYS A 29 16.76 -4.19 -13.26
CA LYS A 29 16.49 -4.04 -11.82
C LYS A 29 15.30 -3.10 -11.57
N LYS A 30 15.20 -1.99 -12.29
CA LYS A 30 14.04 -1.07 -12.24
C LYS A 30 12.76 -1.79 -12.66
N GLU A 31 12.76 -2.51 -13.77
CA GLU A 31 11.62 -3.30 -14.23
C GLU A 31 11.29 -4.44 -13.28
N CYS A 32 12.28 -5.07 -12.64
CA CYS A 32 12.05 -6.07 -11.60
C CYS A 32 11.39 -5.45 -10.35
N ILE A 33 11.79 -4.24 -9.96
CA ILE A 33 11.18 -3.48 -8.85
C ILE A 33 9.76 -3.04 -9.23
N LEU A 34 9.55 -2.45 -10.41
CA LEU A 34 8.21 -2.05 -10.88
C LEU A 34 7.28 -3.25 -11.08
N ARG A 35 7.80 -4.37 -11.60
CA ARG A 35 7.06 -5.63 -11.69
C ARG A 35 6.77 -6.18 -10.30
N LYS A 36 7.69 -6.04 -9.35
CA LYS A 36 7.46 -6.30 -7.93
C LYS A 36 6.45 -5.32 -7.32
N ASP A 37 6.23 -4.13 -7.83
CA ASP A 37 5.12 -3.27 -7.35
C ASP A 37 3.78 -3.73 -7.97
N SER A 38 3.80 -4.25 -9.20
CA SER A 38 2.61 -4.89 -9.83
C SER A 38 2.32 -6.31 -9.33
N ALA A 39 3.31 -7.00 -8.75
CA ALA A 39 3.23 -8.38 -8.25
C ALA A 39 3.40 -8.48 -6.72
N ASN A 40 3.81 -7.41 -6.03
CA ASN A 40 3.86 -7.28 -4.57
C ASN A 40 3.07 -6.06 -4.07
N LEU A 41 1.81 -5.95 -4.47
CA LEU A 41 0.84 -5.68 -3.42
C LEU A 41 0.69 -6.88 -2.46
N SER A 42 1.26 -8.05 -2.78
CA SER A 42 1.60 -9.07 -1.78
C SER A 42 2.86 -8.68 -0.98
N VAL A 43 2.77 -7.62 -0.18
CA VAL A 43 3.61 -7.54 1.02
C VAL A 43 3.19 -8.71 1.91
N PRO A 44 4.07 -9.58 2.43
CA PRO A 44 3.73 -10.37 3.60
C PRO A 44 3.97 -9.49 4.83
N ARG A 45 3.24 -8.38 4.94
CA ARG A 45 3.04 -7.67 6.21
C ARG A 45 1.65 -8.08 6.63
N GLY A 46 1.62 -8.89 7.67
CA GLY A 46 0.59 -9.88 7.92
C GLY A 46 -0.81 -9.43 7.57
N ILE A 47 -1.36 -10.02 6.51
CA ILE A 47 -2.76 -10.00 6.09
C ILE A 47 -3.33 -8.57 6.07
N ASP A 48 -3.73 -8.04 4.92
CA ASP A 48 -4.52 -6.78 4.82
C ASP A 48 -5.91 -6.93 5.46
N LEU A 49 -5.99 -7.52 6.65
CA LEU A 49 -7.20 -7.73 7.41
C LEU A 49 -7.82 -6.37 7.68
N PRO A 50 -9.14 -6.30 7.64
CA PRO A 50 -9.84 -5.17 8.22
C PRO A 50 -9.37 -4.97 9.66
N SER A 51 -9.03 -3.72 9.99
CA SER A 51 -8.73 -3.30 11.34
C SER A 51 -9.96 -2.66 11.95
N ILE A 52 -10.31 -3.05 13.17
CA ILE A 52 -11.39 -2.45 13.93
C ILE A 52 -10.81 -1.77 15.18
N ASP A 53 -11.13 -0.50 15.35
CA ASP A 53 -10.83 0.30 16.54
C ASP A 53 -12.15 0.66 17.23
N VAL A 54 -12.18 0.50 18.55
CA VAL A 54 -13.37 0.75 19.35
C VAL A 54 -12.98 1.64 20.51
N ARG A 55 -13.54 2.85 20.53
CA ARG A 55 -13.23 3.90 21.50
C ARG A 55 -14.46 4.19 22.34
N VAL A 56 -14.30 4.25 23.66
CA VAL A 56 -15.37 4.57 24.60
C VAL A 56 -15.08 5.93 25.22
N THR A 57 -16.01 6.88 25.08
CA THR A 57 -15.91 8.21 25.69
C THR A 57 -17.16 8.49 26.53
N GLY A 58 -17.06 8.26 27.84
CA GLY A 58 -18.20 8.36 28.75
C GLY A 58 -19.20 7.23 28.51
N SER A 59 -20.45 7.57 28.19
CA SER A 59 -21.46 6.58 27.75
C SER A 59 -21.41 6.31 26.25
N ALA A 60 -20.73 7.14 25.46
CA ALA A 60 -20.72 7.02 24.00
C ALA A 60 -19.66 6.04 23.50
N LEU A 61 -20.01 5.30 22.46
CA LEU A 61 -19.15 4.34 21.76
C LEU A 61 -18.84 4.85 20.35
N GLU A 62 -17.58 4.82 19.95
CA GLU A 62 -17.15 5.07 18.58
C GLU A 62 -16.48 3.81 18.03
N VAL A 63 -16.97 3.35 16.89
CA VAL A 63 -16.44 2.19 16.17
C VAL A 63 -15.88 2.68 14.85
N VAL A 64 -14.60 2.38 14.60
CA VAL A 64 -13.92 2.68 13.33
C VAL A 64 -13.45 1.37 12.71
N LEU A 65 -13.98 1.05 11.53
CA LEU A 65 -13.52 -0.06 10.71
C LEU A 65 -12.73 0.50 9.53
N ILE A 66 -11.51 0.00 9.35
CA ILE A 66 -10.61 0.34 8.25
C ILE A 66 -10.39 -0.92 7.43
N SER A 67 -10.68 -0.87 6.14
CA SER A 67 -10.53 -2.01 5.23
C SER A 67 -9.96 -1.60 3.88
N GLY A 68 -9.28 -2.52 3.18
CA GLY A 68 -8.86 -2.32 1.78
C GLY A 68 -9.95 -2.72 0.77
N GLU A 69 -9.73 -2.48 -0.53
CA GLU A 69 -10.67 -2.83 -1.62
C GLU A 69 -11.07 -4.32 -1.64
N ASN A 70 -10.18 -5.20 -1.16
CA ASN A 70 -10.43 -6.63 -1.07
C ASN A 70 -11.53 -7.01 -0.06
N TYR A 71 -11.97 -6.08 0.80
CA TYR A 71 -12.94 -6.33 1.85
C TYR A 71 -14.14 -5.39 1.72
N GLN A 72 -15.22 -5.91 1.13
CA GLN A 72 -16.45 -5.16 0.89
C GLN A 72 -17.35 -5.16 2.12
N PHE A 73 -16.97 -4.44 3.18
CA PHE A 73 -17.86 -4.21 4.31
C PHE A 73 -18.89 -3.14 3.97
N LYS A 74 -20.18 -3.49 4.06
CA LYS A 74 -21.25 -2.51 3.88
C LYS A 74 -21.51 -1.81 5.20
N LEU A 75 -21.47 -0.47 5.21
CA LEU A 75 -21.80 0.33 6.39
C LEU A 75 -23.18 -0.04 6.98
N SER A 76 -24.15 -0.40 6.13
CA SER A 76 -25.48 -0.85 6.55
C SER A 76 -25.46 -2.12 7.39
N GLU A 77 -24.54 -3.06 7.13
CA GLU A 77 -24.41 -4.29 7.91
C GLU A 77 -23.79 -4.00 9.28
N ILE A 78 -22.84 -3.07 9.35
CA ILE A 78 -22.24 -2.60 10.60
C ILE A 78 -23.31 -1.94 11.49
N ILE A 79 -24.11 -1.03 10.92
CA ILE A 79 -25.21 -0.37 11.63
C ILE A 79 -26.24 -1.39 12.12
N ARG A 80 -26.62 -2.36 11.27
CA ARG A 80 -27.57 -3.42 11.64
C ARG A 80 -27.05 -4.25 12.81
N MET A 81 -25.79 -4.69 12.76
CA MET A 81 -25.17 -5.47 13.84
C MET A 81 -25.19 -4.70 15.16
N LEU A 82 -24.79 -3.42 15.15
CA LEU A 82 -24.80 -2.58 16.35
C LEU A 82 -26.21 -2.40 16.91
N HIS A 83 -27.20 -2.22 16.04
CA HIS A 83 -28.60 -2.13 16.46
C HIS A 83 -29.14 -3.44 17.03
N GLU A 84 -28.76 -4.60 16.48
CA GLU A 84 -29.13 -5.93 17.00
C GLU A 84 -28.59 -6.17 18.41
N GLU A 85 -27.41 -5.61 18.72
CA GLU A 85 -26.81 -5.61 20.07
C GLU A 85 -27.36 -4.52 21.00
N GLY A 86 -28.34 -3.74 20.55
CA GLY A 86 -29.03 -2.72 21.35
C GLY A 86 -28.33 -1.35 21.41
N ALA A 87 -27.32 -1.11 20.57
CA ALA A 87 -26.66 0.20 20.50
C ALA A 87 -27.52 1.23 19.74
N GLU A 88 -27.67 2.42 20.31
CA GLU A 88 -28.34 3.54 19.64
C GLU A 88 -27.33 4.26 18.74
N VAL A 89 -27.36 3.99 17.43
CA VAL A 89 -26.50 4.68 16.45
C VAL A 89 -26.98 6.12 16.26
N VAL A 90 -26.15 7.08 16.66
CA VAL A 90 -26.42 8.53 16.56
C VAL A 90 -25.89 9.11 15.26
N SER A 91 -24.74 8.62 14.81
CA SER A 91 -24.08 9.09 13.58
C SER A 91 -23.32 7.95 12.94
N ALA A 92 -23.33 7.91 11.61
CA ALA A 92 -22.51 6.99 10.83
C ALA A 92 -21.97 7.73 9.62
N SER A 93 -20.70 7.52 9.31
CA SER A 93 -20.03 8.13 8.18
C SER A 93 -19.12 7.12 7.48
N PHE A 94 -18.88 7.38 6.21
CA PHE A 94 -18.02 6.58 5.37
C PHE A 94 -17.15 7.49 4.53
N SER A 95 -15.87 7.16 4.44
CA SER A 95 -14.92 7.87 3.60
C SER A 95 -13.93 6.90 2.97
N VAL A 96 -13.37 7.31 1.85
CA VAL A 96 -12.35 6.56 1.13
C VAL A 96 -11.14 7.46 1.00
N LEU A 97 -9.97 6.96 1.38
CA LEU A 97 -8.69 7.62 1.20
C LEU A 97 -7.74 6.63 0.51
N ASP A 98 -7.34 6.96 -0.72
CA ASP A 98 -6.60 6.07 -1.61
C ASP A 98 -7.31 4.72 -1.80
N ASP A 99 -6.73 3.64 -1.26
CA ASP A 99 -7.25 2.27 -1.32
C ASP A 99 -7.87 1.80 0.02
N ALA A 100 -8.01 2.72 0.99
CA ALA A 100 -8.55 2.43 2.30
C ALA A 100 -9.95 3.01 2.48
N PHE A 101 -10.84 2.15 2.95
CA PHE A 101 -12.22 2.41 3.28
C PHE A 101 -12.35 2.60 4.79
N PHE A 102 -12.95 3.70 5.21
CA PHE A 102 -13.15 4.06 6.61
C PHE A 102 -14.64 4.12 6.90
N HIS A 103 -15.09 3.27 7.81
CA HIS A 103 -16.45 3.29 8.34
C HIS A 103 -16.38 3.75 9.79
N THR A 104 -17.04 4.85 10.12
CA THR A 104 -17.08 5.38 11.48
C THR A 104 -18.52 5.41 11.95
N VAL A 105 -18.80 4.80 13.10
CA VAL A 105 -20.13 4.76 13.71
C VAL A 105 -20.02 5.25 15.15
N HIS A 106 -20.86 6.22 15.50
CA HIS A 106 -21.01 6.73 16.86
C HIS A 106 -22.33 6.25 17.44
N CYS A 107 -22.28 5.62 18.60
CA CYS A 107 -23.42 5.15 19.37
C CYS A 107 -23.47 5.84 20.75
N LYS A 108 -24.65 5.92 21.33
CA LYS A 108 -24.90 6.51 22.66
C LYS A 108 -25.05 5.48 23.76
#